data_AF-A0A318SV93-F1
#
_entry.id   AF-A0A318SV93-F1
#
_cell.length_a   1.000
_cell.length_b   1.000
_cell.length_c   1.000
_cell.angle_alpha   90.00
_cell.angle_beta   90.00
_cell.angle_gamma   90.00
#
_symmetry.space_group_name_H-M   'P 1'
#
loop_
_entity.id
_entity.type
_entity.pdbx_description
1 polymer ?
#
loop_
_entity_poly.entity_id
_entity_poly.type
_entity_poly.pdbx_seq_one_letter_code
_entity_poly.pdbx_strand_id
1 'polypeptide(L)'
;MVKFASMITAERAARMVFVLFVLVVLAIAWTQGLRVGDDMMYRDALRDKRLFEYVAHRYQIWSGRFLIDATTVAMVQSVTLWRLCTTAMTTLLFGMLAYYLGAVRRPLQMAMLCAGLFLIDAEVARPAFWWMTGSFNYAWPLALAAVALLPFVRPDLPRRAFLLTLPAAVYACNHEQVGLLLLGLETVLAVWLWRRQGRLRAWHVLQMAVGSVSLITVLLAPGTSARFGVHTTYWFPQYLQLDMVERVFSGLQLAFGHVFAAGNPVTFLLAVALLGVVWLRSRDPIDRALAVAPVLMFSLPLAAQLIGPGRTEATRLLDIANFPAGSTGRDRFEEFWIGLAGNAVEPMLYLHFLFCCIGTLCIGMGLYRALATDARWGRGLAPLLWTAGICSTAMVGMSPSLYASGPRIFFFQDMLSLVLLCAVMVQLPHRDVRWLLLLTALPLAGVGIRAAIGMS
;
A
#
# COMPACT_ATOMS: atom_id res chain seq x y z
N MET A 1 37.17 8.42 17.36
CA MET A 1 37.02 9.37 16.23
C MET A 1 36.61 8.70 14.92
N VAL A 2 37.27 7.62 14.46
CA VAL A 2 36.97 6.94 13.17
C VAL A 2 35.50 6.47 13.03
N LYS A 3 34.92 5.84 14.08
CA LYS A 3 33.51 5.39 14.08
C LYS A 3 32.50 6.56 14.04
N PHE A 4 32.86 7.70 14.62
CA PHE A 4 32.00 8.89 14.63
C PHE A 4 32.04 9.58 13.26
N ALA A 5 33.22 9.69 12.65
CA ALA A 5 33.38 10.18 11.29
C ALA A 5 32.64 9.31 10.26
N SER A 6 32.70 7.97 10.39
CA SER A 6 31.99 7.06 9.48
C SER A 6 30.46 7.09 9.66
N MET A 7 29.96 7.42 10.85
CA MET A 7 28.54 7.67 11.06
C MET A 7 28.09 8.97 10.38
N ILE A 8 28.89 10.04 10.49
CA ILE A 8 28.61 11.33 9.83
C ILE A 8 28.59 11.15 8.30
N THR A 9 29.50 10.36 7.73
CA THR A 9 29.50 10.10 6.29
C THR A 9 28.30 9.28 5.83
N ALA A 10 27.86 8.28 6.61
CA ALA A 10 26.67 7.49 6.30
C ALA A 10 25.37 8.32 6.35
N GLU A 11 25.21 9.19 7.35
CA GLU A 11 24.06 10.11 7.43
C GLU A 11 24.06 11.10 6.27
N ARG A 12 25.22 11.66 5.89
CA ARG A 12 25.33 12.54 4.71
C ARG A 12 24.94 11.81 3.43
N ALA A 13 25.43 10.59 3.21
CA ALA A 13 25.08 9.79 2.04
C ALA A 13 23.57 9.48 1.98
N ALA A 14 22.96 9.08 3.10
CA ALA A 14 21.51 8.84 3.15
C ALA A 14 20.71 10.11 2.85
N ARG A 15 21.13 11.27 3.37
CA ARG A 15 20.50 12.57 3.06
C ARG A 15 20.63 12.93 1.59
N MET A 16 21.80 12.71 0.97
CA MET A 16 21.99 12.98 -0.46
C MET A 16 21.07 12.11 -1.33
N VAL A 17 20.96 10.81 -1.01
CA VAL A 17 20.01 9.91 -1.69
C VAL A 17 18.58 10.41 -1.56
N PHE A 18 18.18 10.83 -0.35
CA PHE A 18 16.84 11.33 -0.11
C PHE A 18 16.56 12.66 -0.84
N VAL A 19 17.53 13.58 -0.88
CA VAL A 19 17.43 14.83 -1.66
C VAL A 19 17.28 14.52 -3.14
N LEU A 20 18.08 13.60 -3.69
CA LEU A 20 17.94 13.17 -5.08
C LEU A 20 16.54 12.60 -5.36
N PHE A 21 16.02 11.76 -4.46
CA PHE A 21 14.66 11.24 -4.55
C PHE A 21 13.61 12.36 -4.59
N VAL A 22 13.70 13.37 -3.72
CA VAL A 22 12.80 14.53 -3.72
C VAL A 22 12.86 15.29 -5.06
N LEU A 23 14.06 15.47 -5.62
CA LEU A 23 14.23 16.12 -6.92
C LEU A 23 13.60 15.30 -8.06
N VAL A 24 13.74 13.97 -8.04
CA VAL A 24 13.09 13.07 -9.02
C VAL A 24 11.57 13.15 -8.91
N VAL A 25 11.03 13.09 -7.69
CA VAL A 25 9.58 13.23 -7.45
C VAL A 25 9.06 14.58 -7.94
N LEU A 26 9.79 15.66 -7.66
CA LEU A 26 9.42 17.00 -8.13
C LEU A 26 9.42 17.08 -9.66
N ALA A 27 10.45 16.51 -10.31
CA ALA A 27 10.55 16.48 -11.76
C ALA A 27 9.37 15.70 -12.38
N ILE A 28 9.04 14.53 -11.84
CA ILE A 28 7.87 13.73 -12.28
C ILE A 28 6.57 14.51 -12.06
N ALA A 29 6.36 15.13 -10.90
CA ALA A 29 5.18 15.93 -10.65
C ALA A 29 5.03 17.05 -11.70
N TRP A 30 6.15 17.65 -12.13
CA TRP A 30 6.14 18.71 -13.13
C TRP A 30 5.73 18.26 -14.54
N THR A 31 5.81 16.96 -14.84
CA THR A 31 5.29 16.40 -16.10
C THR A 31 3.79 16.12 -16.05
N GLN A 32 3.15 16.15 -14.87
CA GLN A 32 1.74 15.82 -14.70
C GLN A 32 0.83 17.05 -14.78
N GLY A 33 -0.40 16.87 -15.26
CA GLY A 33 -1.42 17.92 -15.34
C GLY A 33 -2.82 17.38 -15.06
N LEU A 34 -3.84 18.20 -15.35
CA LEU A 34 -5.25 17.79 -15.24
C LEU A 34 -5.56 16.65 -16.21
N ARG A 35 -6.32 15.66 -15.73
CA ARG A 35 -6.82 14.55 -16.54
C ARG A 35 -8.32 14.70 -16.81
N VAL A 36 -8.79 14.11 -17.91
CA VAL A 36 -10.24 13.99 -18.17
C VAL A 36 -10.87 13.08 -17.12
N GLY A 37 -12.14 13.32 -16.78
CA GLY A 37 -12.85 12.61 -15.71
C GLY A 37 -12.93 13.46 -14.44
N ASP A 38 -12.52 12.90 -13.30
CA ASP A 38 -12.76 13.54 -11.99
C ASP A 38 -12.09 14.91 -11.86
N ASP A 39 -10.87 15.12 -12.39
CA ASP A 39 -10.20 16.42 -12.24
C ASP A 39 -11.00 17.54 -12.94
N MET A 40 -11.59 17.26 -14.10
CA MET A 40 -12.45 18.22 -14.82
C MET A 40 -13.77 18.45 -14.09
N MET A 41 -14.39 17.38 -13.57
CA MET A 41 -15.60 17.48 -12.75
C MET A 41 -15.38 18.36 -11.51
N TYR A 42 -14.27 18.17 -10.79
CA TYR A 42 -13.93 18.98 -9.61
C TYR A 42 -13.50 20.39 -9.96
N ARG A 43 -12.86 20.61 -11.11
CA ARG A 43 -12.51 21.95 -11.58
C ARG A 43 -13.75 22.79 -11.83
N ASP A 44 -14.78 22.18 -12.44
CA ASP A 44 -16.03 22.85 -12.76
C ASP A 44 -17.02 22.91 -11.58
N ALA A 45 -16.70 22.24 -10.46
CA ALA A 45 -17.53 22.18 -9.26
C ALA A 45 -17.86 23.55 -8.64
N LEU A 46 -16.96 24.53 -8.76
CA LEU A 46 -17.11 25.86 -8.19
C LEU A 46 -17.70 26.89 -9.15
N ARG A 47 -18.13 26.49 -10.35
CA ARG A 47 -18.80 27.40 -11.30
C ARG A 47 -20.17 27.83 -10.77
N ASP A 48 -20.93 26.87 -10.24
CA ASP A 48 -22.33 27.07 -9.85
C ASP A 48 -22.60 26.86 -8.34
N LYS A 49 -21.60 26.41 -7.57
CA LYS A 49 -21.73 26.13 -6.13
C LYS A 49 -20.54 26.68 -5.37
N ARG A 50 -20.76 27.13 -4.13
CA ARG A 50 -19.66 27.41 -3.20
C ARG A 50 -19.03 26.09 -2.71
N LEU A 51 -17.79 26.14 -2.23
CA LEU A 51 -17.05 24.96 -1.74
C LEU A 51 -17.87 24.13 -0.73
N PHE A 52 -18.42 24.80 0.29
CA PHE A 52 -19.22 24.14 1.31
C PHE A 52 -20.48 23.50 0.74
N GLU A 53 -21.19 24.20 -0.16
CA GLU A 53 -22.41 23.70 -0.80
C GLU A 53 -22.13 22.47 -1.67
N TYR A 54 -21.02 22.49 -2.42
CA TYR A 54 -20.62 21.35 -3.25
C TYR A 54 -20.28 20.12 -2.40
N VAL A 55 -19.49 20.31 -1.34
CA VAL A 55 -19.09 19.22 -0.43
C VAL A 55 -20.29 18.67 0.35
N ALA A 56 -21.16 19.54 0.86
CA ALA A 56 -22.39 19.13 1.54
C ALA A 56 -23.32 18.34 0.60
N HIS A 57 -23.46 18.78 -0.65
CA HIS A 57 -24.21 18.06 -1.66
C HIS A 57 -23.61 16.67 -1.93
N ARG A 58 -22.29 16.57 -2.14
CA ARG A 58 -21.62 15.26 -2.34
C ARG A 58 -21.73 14.35 -1.13
N TYR A 59 -21.68 14.89 0.09
CA TYR A 59 -21.89 14.13 1.31
C TYR A 59 -23.27 13.45 1.34
N GLN A 60 -24.29 14.10 0.79
CA GLN A 60 -25.65 13.55 0.73
C GLN A 60 -25.83 12.52 -0.40
N ILE A 61 -25.16 12.69 -1.55
CA ILE A 61 -25.50 11.90 -2.75
C ILE A 61 -24.40 10.99 -3.30
N TRP A 62 -23.14 11.12 -2.88
CA TRP A 62 -22.03 10.40 -3.52
C TRP A 62 -20.89 9.91 -2.62
N SER A 63 -20.38 10.72 -1.69
CA SER A 63 -19.12 10.43 -0.99
C SER A 63 -19.11 10.94 0.43
N GLY A 64 -18.77 10.06 1.38
CA GLY A 64 -18.50 10.46 2.77
C GLY A 64 -17.14 11.13 3.00
N ARG A 65 -16.26 11.17 1.99
CA ARG A 65 -14.88 11.69 2.11
C ARG A 65 -14.84 13.22 2.01
N PHE A 66 -15.63 13.90 2.83
CA PHE A 66 -15.88 15.34 2.68
C PHE A 66 -14.63 16.23 2.81
N LEU A 67 -13.62 15.85 3.63
CA LEU A 67 -12.36 16.61 3.73
C LEU A 67 -11.49 16.42 2.50
N ILE A 68 -11.46 15.19 1.97
CA ILE A 68 -10.74 14.89 0.74
C ILE A 68 -11.41 15.58 -0.44
N ASP A 69 -12.73 15.54 -0.54
CA ASP A 69 -13.51 16.24 -1.58
C ASP A 69 -13.29 17.76 -1.47
N ALA A 70 -13.31 18.34 -0.26
CA ALA A 70 -13.03 19.75 -0.04
C ALA A 70 -11.61 20.14 -0.49
N THR A 71 -10.61 19.32 -0.14
CA THR A 71 -9.22 19.52 -0.53
C THR A 71 -9.05 19.41 -2.04
N THR A 72 -9.71 18.43 -2.65
CA THR A 72 -9.69 18.23 -4.10
C THR A 72 -10.23 19.45 -4.82
N VAL A 73 -11.42 19.93 -4.45
CA VAL A 73 -12.06 21.11 -5.06
C VAL A 73 -11.22 22.38 -4.87
N ALA A 74 -10.64 22.58 -3.70
CA ALA A 74 -9.82 23.76 -3.41
C ALA A 74 -8.49 23.75 -4.20
N MET A 75 -7.87 22.59 -4.37
CA MET A 75 -6.53 22.48 -4.94
C MET A 75 -6.51 22.22 -6.45
N VAL A 76 -7.57 21.61 -7.01
CA VAL A 76 -7.66 21.30 -8.45
C VAL A 76 -7.58 22.54 -9.34
N GLN A 77 -7.90 23.72 -8.76
CA GLN A 77 -7.83 25.01 -9.43
C GLN A 77 -6.39 25.44 -9.78
N SER A 78 -5.38 24.88 -9.12
CA SER A 78 -3.97 25.22 -9.34
C SER A 78 -3.10 23.98 -9.47
N VAL A 79 -2.80 23.61 -10.72
CA VAL A 79 -1.89 22.50 -11.03
C VAL A 79 -0.52 22.72 -10.39
N THR A 80 0.01 23.94 -10.43
CA THR A 80 1.30 24.28 -9.83
C THR A 80 1.31 24.06 -8.31
N LEU A 81 0.26 24.50 -7.62
CA LEU A 81 0.14 24.28 -6.18
C LEU A 81 0.05 22.79 -5.86
N TRP A 82 -0.75 22.03 -6.61
CA TRP A 82 -0.83 20.59 -6.45
C TRP A 82 0.52 19.90 -6.66
N ARG A 83 1.29 20.26 -7.70
CA ARG A 83 2.63 19.69 -7.95
C ARG A 83 3.58 19.89 -6.78
N LEU A 84 3.57 21.08 -6.18
CA LEU A 84 4.38 21.38 -5.00
C LEU A 84 3.92 20.58 -3.78
N CYS A 85 2.61 20.55 -3.52
CA CYS A 85 2.05 19.86 -2.36
C CYS A 85 2.15 18.33 -2.48
N THR A 86 1.96 17.74 -3.66
CA THR A 86 2.11 16.28 -3.86
C THR A 86 3.57 15.87 -3.69
N THR A 87 4.52 16.69 -4.13
CA THR A 87 5.96 16.50 -3.84
C THR A 87 6.21 16.56 -2.33
N ALA A 88 5.66 17.55 -1.64
CA ALA A 88 5.80 17.70 -0.19
C ALA A 88 5.18 16.51 0.58
N MET A 89 4.00 16.04 0.19
CA MET A 89 3.32 14.89 0.81
C MET A 89 4.07 13.58 0.56
N THR A 90 4.59 13.38 -0.64
CA THR A 90 5.44 12.21 -0.95
C THR A 90 6.74 12.26 -0.14
N THR A 91 7.36 13.44 -0.04
CA THR A 91 8.54 13.67 0.80
C THR A 91 8.24 13.39 2.26
N LEU A 92 7.10 13.85 2.77
CA LEU A 92 6.64 13.62 4.13
C LEU A 92 6.46 12.12 4.40
N LEU A 93 5.74 11.40 3.52
CA LEU A 93 5.54 9.96 3.64
C LEU A 93 6.86 9.22 3.72
N PHE A 94 7.73 9.38 2.72
CA PHE A 94 9.01 8.65 2.66
C PHE A 94 9.98 9.09 3.76
N GLY A 95 9.91 10.35 4.21
CA GLY A 95 10.65 10.85 5.36
C GLY A 95 10.21 10.18 6.68
N MET A 96 8.90 10.03 6.89
CA MET A 96 8.35 9.32 8.05
C MET A 96 8.69 7.83 8.02
N LEU A 97 8.58 7.18 6.85
CA LEU A 97 8.99 5.78 6.70
C LEU A 97 10.49 5.61 6.95
N ALA A 98 11.34 6.49 6.41
CA ALA A 98 12.77 6.49 6.66
C ALA A 98 13.12 6.67 8.14
N TYR A 99 12.34 7.51 8.85
CA TYR A 99 12.45 7.69 10.29
C TYR A 99 12.11 6.40 11.05
N TYR A 100 10.95 5.80 10.79
CA TYR A 100 10.51 4.55 11.44
C TYR A 100 11.46 3.37 11.17
N LEU A 101 11.99 3.28 9.95
CA LEU A 101 12.94 2.24 9.55
C LEU A 101 14.36 2.49 10.08
N GLY A 102 14.66 3.72 10.53
CA GLY A 102 16.02 4.15 10.86
C GLY A 102 16.94 4.21 9.64
N ALA A 103 16.37 4.45 8.45
CA ALA A 103 17.08 4.51 7.18
C ALA A 103 17.97 5.76 7.05
N VAL A 104 17.72 6.81 7.85
CA VAL A 104 18.51 8.05 7.90
C VAL A 104 20.00 7.80 8.17
N ARG A 105 20.35 6.68 8.81
CA ARG A 105 21.73 6.27 9.12
C ARG A 105 22.24 5.13 8.23
N ARG A 106 21.45 4.70 7.25
CA ARG A 106 21.68 3.50 6.43
C ARG A 106 21.44 3.83 4.95
N PRO A 107 22.45 4.37 4.24
CA PRO A 107 22.26 4.87 2.87
C PRO A 107 21.71 3.83 1.89
N LEU A 108 22.12 2.56 2.02
CA LEU A 108 21.56 1.45 1.26
C LEU A 108 20.05 1.29 1.49
N GLN A 109 19.62 1.30 2.75
CA GLN A 109 18.20 1.16 3.11
C GLN A 109 17.40 2.37 2.64
N MET A 110 17.98 3.58 2.73
CA MET A 110 17.38 4.79 2.16
C MET A 110 17.22 4.67 0.64
N ALA A 111 18.24 4.18 -0.06
CA ALA A 111 18.20 3.98 -1.50
C ALA A 111 17.13 2.95 -1.90
N MET A 112 17.03 1.82 -1.19
CA MET A 112 15.98 0.83 -1.41
C MET A 112 14.58 1.42 -1.16
N LEU A 113 14.40 2.18 -0.07
CA LEU A 113 13.13 2.84 0.21
C LEU A 113 12.74 3.81 -0.91
N CYS A 114 13.67 4.67 -1.35
CA CYS A 114 13.42 5.65 -2.41
C CYS A 114 13.17 4.99 -3.78
N ALA A 115 13.97 3.98 -4.14
CA ALA A 115 13.79 3.20 -5.37
C ALA A 115 12.48 2.41 -5.33
N GLY A 116 12.07 1.98 -4.14
CA GLY A 116 10.85 1.22 -3.89
C GLY A 116 9.57 1.88 -4.36
N LEU A 117 9.48 3.22 -4.35
CA LEU A 117 8.35 3.94 -4.94
C LEU A 117 8.13 3.53 -6.40
N PHE A 118 9.22 3.39 -7.14
CA PHE A 118 9.22 3.09 -8.57
C PHE A 118 9.26 1.58 -8.86
N LEU A 119 9.35 0.76 -7.81
CA LEU A 119 9.09 -0.68 -7.91
C LEU A 119 7.60 -0.99 -7.81
N ILE A 120 6.79 -0.11 -7.21
CA ILE A 120 5.33 -0.29 -7.22
C ILE A 120 4.86 -0.28 -8.68
N ASP A 121 3.97 -1.21 -9.03
CA ASP A 121 3.40 -1.31 -10.37
C ASP A 121 2.89 0.07 -10.83
N ALA A 122 3.23 0.45 -12.06
CA ALA A 122 2.89 1.76 -12.60
C ALA A 122 1.38 2.02 -12.62
N GLU A 123 0.57 0.99 -12.83
CA GLU A 123 -0.89 1.06 -12.83
C GLU A 123 -1.46 1.31 -11.42
N VAL A 124 -0.69 0.99 -10.36
CA VAL A 124 -1.01 1.33 -8.97
C VAL A 124 -0.45 2.71 -8.61
N ALA A 125 0.83 2.96 -8.92
CA ALA A 125 1.54 4.18 -8.52
C ALA A 125 1.04 5.43 -9.24
N ARG A 126 0.72 5.35 -10.55
CA ARG A 126 0.22 6.50 -11.33
C ARG A 126 -1.07 7.08 -10.76
N PRO A 127 -2.15 6.31 -10.54
CA PRO A 127 -3.36 6.86 -9.93
C PRO A 127 -3.17 7.22 -8.45
N ALA A 128 -2.23 6.61 -7.72
CA ALA A 128 -2.03 6.90 -6.30
C ALA A 128 -1.19 8.15 -6.01
N PHE A 129 -0.16 8.45 -6.82
CA PHE A 129 0.75 9.60 -6.62
C PHE A 129 0.68 10.67 -7.71
N TRP A 130 0.55 10.24 -8.97
CA TRP A 130 0.77 11.09 -10.15
C TRP A 130 -0.53 11.57 -10.82
N TRP A 131 -1.68 11.22 -10.24
CA TRP A 131 -2.98 11.75 -10.62
C TRP A 131 -3.46 12.69 -9.51
N MET A 132 -3.99 13.86 -9.89
CA MET A 132 -4.38 14.89 -8.94
C MET A 132 -5.45 14.42 -7.95
N THR A 133 -6.65 14.09 -8.44
CA THR A 133 -7.74 13.57 -7.59
C THR A 133 -7.33 12.29 -6.84
N GLY A 134 -6.60 11.41 -7.52
CA GLY A 134 -6.12 10.16 -6.93
C GLY A 134 -5.15 10.38 -5.76
N SER A 135 -4.20 11.31 -5.90
CA SER A 135 -3.22 11.61 -4.85
C SER A 135 -3.85 12.10 -3.54
N PHE A 136 -4.93 12.88 -3.62
CA PHE A 136 -5.69 13.32 -2.45
C PHE A 136 -6.42 12.17 -1.74
N ASN A 137 -6.72 11.08 -2.45
CA ASN A 137 -7.40 9.90 -1.91
C ASN A 137 -6.44 8.81 -1.41
N TYR A 138 -5.21 8.74 -1.93
CA TYR A 138 -4.29 7.63 -1.63
C TYR A 138 -3.00 8.09 -0.96
N ALA A 139 -2.10 8.75 -1.71
CA ALA A 139 -0.79 9.15 -1.21
C ALA A 139 -0.88 10.14 -0.02
N TRP A 140 -1.80 11.11 -0.07
CA TRP A 140 -1.92 12.15 0.97
C TRP A 140 -2.49 11.60 2.28
N PRO A 141 -3.60 10.84 2.28
CA PRO A 141 -4.06 10.16 3.48
C PRO A 141 -3.01 9.24 4.09
N LEU A 142 -2.24 8.50 3.28
CA LEU A 142 -1.17 7.64 3.80
C LEU A 142 -0.01 8.45 4.40
N ALA A 143 0.39 9.57 3.78
CA ALA A 143 1.41 10.46 4.32
C ALA A 143 1.00 11.00 5.69
N LEU A 144 -0.25 11.43 5.82
CA LEU A 144 -0.80 11.97 7.06
C LEU A 144 -1.08 10.86 8.10
N ALA A 145 -1.41 9.64 7.67
CA ALA A 145 -1.47 8.47 8.55
C ALA A 145 -0.09 8.15 9.14
N ALA A 146 0.97 8.22 8.33
CA ALA A 146 2.33 8.04 8.79
C ALA A 146 2.73 9.10 9.84
N VAL A 147 2.26 10.35 9.70
CA VAL A 147 2.42 11.39 10.73
C VAL A 147 1.58 11.09 11.97
N ALA A 148 0.31 10.67 11.81
CA ALA A 148 -0.58 10.31 12.91
C ALA A 148 -0.02 9.16 13.76
N LEU A 149 0.70 8.20 13.19
CA LEU A 149 1.36 7.13 13.96
C LEU A 149 2.49 7.61 14.88
N LEU A 150 3.03 8.82 14.67
CA LEU A 150 4.24 9.29 15.35
C LEU A 150 4.13 9.27 16.88
N PRO A 151 3.06 9.74 17.54
CA PRO A 151 2.97 9.74 19.00
C PRO A 151 2.93 8.33 19.60
N PHE A 152 2.44 7.34 18.85
CA PHE A 152 2.40 5.94 19.30
C PHE A 152 3.78 5.28 19.23
N VAL A 153 4.60 5.69 18.26
CA VAL A 153 6.00 5.24 18.14
C VAL A 153 6.92 6.03 19.09
N ARG A 154 6.62 7.31 19.32
CA ARG A 154 7.36 8.26 20.15
C ARG A 154 6.47 8.83 21.25
N PRO A 155 6.18 8.07 22.32
CA PRO A 155 5.31 8.52 23.41
C PRO A 155 5.89 9.70 24.22
N ASP A 156 7.16 10.01 24.01
CA ASP A 156 7.90 11.17 24.55
C ASP A 156 7.66 12.48 23.77
N LEU A 157 6.87 12.46 22.70
CA LEU A 157 6.63 13.62 21.85
C LEU A 157 6.13 14.85 22.66
N PRO A 158 6.70 16.05 22.45
CA PRO A 158 6.25 17.25 23.14
C PRO A 158 4.81 17.58 22.73
N ARG A 159 4.02 18.12 23.67
CA ARG A 159 2.57 18.38 23.48
C ARG A 159 2.25 19.16 22.21
N ARG A 160 3.06 20.17 21.86
CA ARG A 160 2.86 20.96 20.64
C ARG A 160 2.96 20.09 19.37
N ALA A 161 3.95 19.21 19.30
CA ALA A 161 4.12 18.30 18.18
C ALA A 161 3.02 17.22 18.14
N PHE A 162 2.53 16.77 19.31
CA PHE A 162 1.35 15.90 19.38
C PHE A 162 0.11 16.58 18.79
N LEU A 163 -0.15 17.84 19.14
CA LEU A 163 -1.34 18.53 18.63
C LEU A 163 -1.32 18.67 17.10
N LEU A 164 -0.15 18.68 16.48
CA LEU A 164 0.00 18.69 15.01
C LEU A 164 -0.35 17.35 14.36
N THR A 165 -0.40 16.24 15.10
CA THR A 165 -0.79 14.93 14.55
C THR A 165 -2.31 14.72 14.54
N LEU A 166 -3.07 15.49 15.33
CA LEU A 166 -4.53 15.39 15.37
C LEU A 166 -5.18 15.71 14.01
N PRO A 167 -4.89 16.83 13.33
CA PRO A 167 -5.44 17.09 11.99
C PRO A 167 -5.02 16.03 10.96
N ALA A 168 -3.80 15.49 11.10
CA ALA A 168 -3.33 14.43 10.22
C ALA A 168 -4.15 13.14 10.40
N ALA A 169 -4.49 12.77 11.65
CA ALA A 169 -5.37 11.65 11.94
C ALA A 169 -6.78 11.88 11.39
N VAL A 170 -7.36 13.08 11.55
CA VAL A 170 -8.67 13.43 10.98
C VAL A 170 -8.69 13.23 9.47
N TYR A 171 -7.71 13.80 8.76
CA TYR A 171 -7.64 13.72 7.31
C TYR A 171 -7.41 12.27 6.84
N ALA A 172 -6.47 11.56 7.46
CA ALA A 172 -6.17 10.17 7.13
C ALA A 172 -7.38 9.25 7.33
N CYS A 173 -8.11 9.43 8.44
CA CYS A 173 -9.34 8.69 8.72
C CYS A 173 -10.54 9.13 7.89
N ASN A 174 -10.44 10.21 7.11
CA ASN A 174 -11.47 10.61 6.14
C ASN A 174 -11.43 9.77 4.84
N HIS A 175 -10.83 8.57 4.90
CA HIS A 175 -10.78 7.57 3.86
C HIS A 175 -10.94 6.18 4.49
N GLU A 176 -11.81 5.34 3.97
CA GLU A 176 -12.23 4.08 4.61
C GLU A 176 -11.04 3.12 4.82
N GLN A 177 -10.26 2.85 3.76
CA GLN A 177 -9.09 1.95 3.84
C GLN A 177 -7.99 2.47 4.79
N VAL A 178 -7.65 3.77 4.70
CA VAL A 178 -6.57 4.37 5.49
C VAL A 178 -6.98 4.54 6.94
N GLY A 179 -8.24 4.93 7.19
CA GLY A 179 -8.77 5.08 8.54
C GLY A 179 -8.77 3.76 9.30
N LEU A 180 -9.23 2.67 8.70
CA LEU A 180 -9.20 1.34 9.32
C LEU A 180 -7.76 0.87 9.57
N LEU A 181 -6.86 1.06 8.59
CA LEU A 181 -5.46 0.70 8.73
C LEU A 181 -4.79 1.48 9.87
N LEU A 182 -4.97 2.81 9.90
CA LEU A 182 -4.39 3.69 10.92
C LEU A 182 -4.92 3.33 12.32
N LEU A 183 -6.24 3.28 12.50
CA LEU A 183 -6.84 2.97 13.81
C LEU A 183 -6.49 1.57 14.30
N GLY A 184 -6.40 0.59 13.38
CA GLY A 184 -5.94 -0.76 13.71
C GLY A 184 -4.50 -0.77 14.25
N LEU A 185 -3.59 -0.08 13.57
CA LEU A 185 -2.19 0.04 14.01
C LEU A 185 -2.06 0.85 15.31
N GLU A 186 -2.77 1.97 15.44
CA GLU A 186 -2.83 2.76 16.67
C GLU A 186 -3.34 1.93 17.84
N THR A 187 -4.36 1.09 17.63
CA THR A 187 -4.90 0.19 18.66
C THR A 187 -3.85 -0.81 19.13
N VAL A 188 -3.15 -1.47 18.20
CA VAL A 188 -2.08 -2.42 18.55
C VAL A 188 -0.97 -1.73 19.34
N LEU A 189 -0.52 -0.55 18.88
CA LEU A 189 0.51 0.22 19.56
C LEU A 189 0.03 0.77 20.91
N ALA A 190 -1.24 1.18 21.03
CA ALA A 190 -1.84 1.64 22.28
C ALA A 190 -1.88 0.53 23.33
N VAL A 191 -2.32 -0.67 22.93
CA VAL A 191 -2.30 -1.86 23.81
C VAL A 191 -0.87 -2.19 24.23
N TRP A 192 0.10 -2.07 23.32
CA TRP A 192 1.51 -2.27 23.64
C TRP A 192 2.04 -1.22 24.65
N LEU A 193 1.75 0.07 24.44
CA LEU A 193 2.13 1.17 25.33
C LEU A 193 1.51 1.04 26.72
N TRP A 194 0.25 0.62 26.78
CA TRP A 194 -0.48 0.34 28.01
C TRP A 194 0.19 -0.80 28.78
N ARG A 195 0.44 -1.94 28.13
CA ARG A 195 1.02 -3.13 28.76
C ARG A 195 2.47 -2.95 29.20
N ARG A 196 3.32 -2.25 28.42
CA ARG A 196 4.74 -2.22 28.73
C ARG A 196 5.15 -1.22 29.80
N GLN A 197 4.49 -0.05 29.92
CA GLN A 197 5.06 1.04 30.75
C GLN A 197 4.03 2.08 31.27
N GLY A 198 2.72 1.86 31.17
CA GLY A 198 1.74 2.90 31.53
C GLY A 198 1.91 4.21 30.75
N ARG A 199 2.56 4.15 29.57
CA ARG A 199 2.90 5.32 28.73
C ARG A 199 1.77 5.77 27.83
N LEU A 200 0.65 5.03 27.83
CA LEU A 200 -0.57 5.44 27.14
C LEU A 200 -1.18 6.64 27.89
N ARG A 201 -1.02 7.82 27.29
CA ARG A 201 -1.60 9.08 27.80
C ARG A 201 -2.98 9.33 27.19
N ALA A 202 -3.82 10.10 27.88
CA ALA A 202 -5.15 10.53 27.40
C ALA A 202 -5.14 11.14 25.99
N TRP A 203 -4.05 11.80 25.60
CA TRP A 203 -3.88 12.36 24.26
C TRP A 203 -3.91 11.31 23.14
N HIS A 204 -3.38 10.11 23.38
CA HIS A 204 -3.46 9.00 22.40
C HIS A 204 -4.90 8.57 22.19
N VAL A 205 -5.66 8.46 23.28
CA VAL A 205 -7.10 8.13 23.24
C VAL A 205 -7.88 9.23 22.54
N LEU A 206 -7.56 10.51 22.79
CA LEU A 206 -8.16 11.63 22.07
C LEU A 206 -7.89 11.55 20.56
N GLN A 207 -6.67 11.23 20.14
CA GLN A 207 -6.35 11.07 18.73
C GLN A 207 -7.14 9.93 18.08
N MET A 208 -7.17 8.75 18.71
CA MET A 208 -7.96 7.61 18.22
C MET A 208 -9.45 7.94 18.16
N ALA A 209 -9.97 8.67 19.14
CA ALA A 209 -11.37 9.10 19.18
C ALA A 209 -11.69 10.06 18.03
N VAL A 210 -10.85 11.07 17.81
CA VAL A 210 -11.01 12.04 16.71
C VAL A 210 -10.88 11.36 15.34
N GLY A 211 -9.92 10.43 15.18
CA GLY A 211 -9.80 9.61 13.98
C GLY A 211 -11.04 8.73 13.75
N SER A 212 -11.56 8.12 14.82
CA SER A 212 -12.76 7.29 14.78
C SER A 212 -14.00 8.11 14.40
N VAL A 213 -14.16 9.33 14.92
CA VAL A 213 -15.24 10.23 14.50
C VAL A 213 -15.14 10.54 13.01
N SER A 214 -13.95 10.87 12.50
CA SER A 214 -13.75 11.10 11.05
C SER A 214 -14.11 9.86 10.22
N LEU A 215 -13.65 8.67 10.61
CA LEU A 215 -13.98 7.44 9.90
C LEU A 215 -15.49 7.13 9.94
N ILE A 216 -16.13 7.27 11.11
CA ILE A 216 -17.57 7.05 11.27
C ILE A 216 -18.36 8.00 10.38
N THR A 217 -17.97 9.27 10.27
CA THR A 217 -18.64 10.21 9.37
C THR A 217 -18.52 9.82 7.89
N VAL A 218 -17.42 9.20 7.47
CA VAL A 218 -17.29 8.66 6.10
C VAL A 218 -18.21 7.47 5.89
N LEU A 219 -18.21 6.53 6.84
CA LEU A 219 -18.95 5.27 6.75
C LEU A 219 -20.48 5.47 6.84
N LEU A 220 -20.94 6.46 7.62
CA LEU A 220 -22.35 6.77 7.81
C LEU A 220 -22.89 7.83 6.84
N ALA A 221 -22.08 8.31 5.89
CA ALA A 221 -22.52 9.32 4.95
C ALA A 221 -23.65 8.79 4.04
N PRO A 222 -24.78 9.50 3.89
CA PRO A 222 -25.88 9.09 3.00
C PRO A 222 -25.42 8.89 1.56
N GLY A 223 -24.47 9.71 1.12
CA GLY A 223 -23.87 9.60 -0.21
C GLY A 223 -23.11 8.29 -0.43
N THR A 224 -22.49 7.73 0.60
CA THR A 224 -21.84 6.41 0.52
C THR A 224 -22.86 5.32 0.22
N SER A 225 -24.04 5.37 0.86
CA SER A 225 -25.16 4.45 0.58
C SER A 225 -25.79 4.67 -0.79
N ALA A 226 -25.98 5.93 -1.20
CA ALA A 226 -26.48 6.24 -2.54
C ALA A 226 -25.54 5.72 -3.64
N ARG A 227 -24.23 5.94 -3.49
CA ARG A 227 -23.20 5.41 -4.40
C ARG A 227 -23.16 3.89 -4.41
N PHE A 228 -23.38 3.23 -3.27
CA PHE A 228 -23.51 1.76 -3.21
C PHE A 228 -24.63 1.29 -4.15
N GLY A 229 -25.80 1.94 -4.12
CA GLY A 229 -26.91 1.65 -5.04
C GLY A 229 -26.51 1.79 -6.51
N VAL A 230 -25.90 2.92 -6.89
CA VAL A 230 -25.39 3.15 -8.25
C VAL A 230 -24.39 2.07 -8.66
N HIS A 231 -23.48 1.69 -7.76
CA HIS A 231 -22.48 0.65 -8.04
C HIS A 231 -23.12 -0.72 -8.24
N THR A 232 -24.12 -1.08 -7.43
CA THR A 232 -24.87 -2.31 -7.67
C THR A 232 -25.63 -2.24 -8.99
N THR A 233 -26.22 -1.11 -9.39
CA THR A 233 -26.98 -1.04 -10.64
C THR A 233 -26.10 -1.12 -11.89
N TYR A 234 -24.96 -0.42 -11.92
CA TYR A 234 -24.19 -0.22 -13.15
C TYR A 234 -22.86 -0.97 -13.21
N TRP A 235 -22.29 -1.36 -12.06
CA TRP A 235 -20.96 -1.96 -12.00
C TRP A 235 -20.97 -3.40 -11.51
N PHE A 236 -21.83 -3.75 -10.54
CA PHE A 236 -21.94 -5.09 -9.99
C PHE A 236 -23.38 -5.47 -9.57
N PRO A 237 -24.27 -5.78 -10.54
CA PRO A 237 -25.67 -6.15 -10.25
C PRO A 237 -25.84 -7.35 -9.32
N GLN A 238 -24.97 -8.35 -9.46
CA GLN A 238 -25.02 -9.60 -8.68
C GLN A 238 -24.38 -9.46 -7.29
N TYR A 239 -23.83 -8.31 -6.91
CA TYR A 239 -23.13 -8.14 -5.64
C TYR A 239 -24.03 -8.44 -4.42
N LEU A 240 -25.31 -8.07 -4.52
CA LEU A 240 -26.29 -8.32 -3.46
C LEU A 240 -26.63 -9.80 -3.27
N GLN A 241 -26.29 -10.65 -4.24
CA GLN A 241 -26.47 -12.10 -4.16
C GLN A 241 -25.36 -12.77 -3.36
N LEU A 242 -24.23 -12.08 -3.14
CA LEU A 242 -23.15 -12.64 -2.34
C LEU A 242 -23.47 -12.62 -0.86
N ASP A 243 -23.16 -13.74 -0.22
CA ASP A 243 -23.01 -13.80 1.22
C ASP A 243 -21.69 -13.14 1.69
N MET A 244 -21.48 -13.13 3.02
CA MET A 244 -20.29 -12.54 3.60
C MET A 244 -19.00 -13.31 3.24
N VAL A 245 -19.07 -14.64 3.15
CA VAL A 245 -17.91 -15.50 2.88
C VAL A 245 -17.42 -15.27 1.46
N GLU A 246 -18.33 -15.19 0.50
CA GLU A 246 -18.01 -14.93 -0.90
C GLU A 246 -17.41 -13.53 -1.08
N ARG A 247 -17.91 -12.51 -0.37
CA ARG A 247 -17.31 -11.15 -0.38
C ARG A 247 -15.89 -11.14 0.16
N VAL A 248 -15.65 -11.84 1.28
CA VAL A 248 -14.29 -11.99 1.86
C VAL A 248 -13.39 -12.75 0.89
N PHE A 249 -13.88 -13.84 0.30
CA PHE A 249 -13.15 -14.64 -0.67
C PHE A 249 -12.73 -13.80 -1.88
N SER A 250 -13.65 -13.07 -2.50
CA SER A 250 -13.35 -12.22 -3.67
C SER A 250 -12.37 -11.10 -3.33
N GLY A 251 -12.47 -10.52 -2.14
CA GLY A 251 -11.50 -9.54 -1.65
C GLY A 251 -10.10 -10.13 -1.45
N LEU A 252 -10.00 -11.28 -0.78
CA LEU A 252 -8.73 -12.00 -0.57
C LEU A 252 -8.13 -12.47 -1.88
N GLN A 253 -8.96 -12.93 -2.82
CA GLN A 253 -8.52 -13.34 -4.15
C GLN A 253 -7.85 -12.18 -4.89
N LEU A 254 -8.42 -10.96 -4.84
CA LEU A 254 -7.77 -9.77 -5.40
C LEU A 254 -6.45 -9.43 -4.70
N ALA A 255 -6.44 -9.48 -3.37
CA ALA A 255 -5.23 -9.22 -2.59
C ALA A 255 -4.10 -10.19 -2.95
N PHE A 256 -4.41 -11.49 -3.00
CA PHE A 256 -3.49 -12.56 -3.34
C PHE A 256 -3.05 -12.51 -4.79
N GLY A 257 -3.98 -12.30 -5.72
CA GLY A 257 -3.69 -12.12 -7.14
C GLY A 257 -2.68 -11.02 -7.35
N HIS A 258 -2.81 -9.89 -6.64
CA HIS A 258 -1.82 -8.81 -6.69
C HIS A 258 -0.52 -9.12 -5.96
N VAL A 259 -0.58 -9.78 -4.78
CA VAL A 259 0.62 -10.19 -4.02
C VAL A 259 1.53 -11.06 -4.87
N PHE A 260 0.98 -12.08 -5.53
CA PHE A 260 1.73 -13.11 -6.25
C PHE A 260 1.77 -12.89 -7.77
N ALA A 261 1.27 -11.76 -8.27
CA ALA A 261 1.39 -11.39 -9.67
C ALA A 261 2.85 -11.24 -10.09
N ALA A 262 3.17 -11.65 -11.33
CA ALA A 262 4.48 -11.40 -11.93
C ALA A 262 4.84 -9.90 -11.99
N GLY A 263 3.83 -9.02 -12.00
CA GLY A 263 3.97 -7.56 -12.01
C GLY A 263 4.23 -6.92 -10.64
N ASN A 264 4.36 -7.67 -9.54
CA ASN A 264 4.61 -7.11 -8.20
C ASN A 264 6.07 -7.33 -7.75
N PRO A 265 7.04 -6.51 -8.22
CA PRO A 265 8.44 -6.71 -7.91
C PRO A 265 8.76 -6.38 -6.45
N VAL A 266 7.98 -5.52 -5.78
CA VAL A 266 8.18 -5.20 -4.36
C VAL A 266 8.05 -6.46 -3.51
N THR A 267 6.97 -7.21 -3.70
CA THR A 267 6.70 -8.40 -2.90
C THR A 267 7.59 -9.58 -3.31
N PHE A 268 7.93 -9.69 -4.60
CA PHE A 268 8.93 -10.64 -5.06
C PHE A 268 10.31 -10.39 -4.41
N LEU A 269 10.79 -9.14 -4.41
CA LEU A 269 12.05 -8.78 -3.76
C LEU A 269 12.01 -9.00 -2.25
N LEU A 270 10.85 -8.81 -1.61
CA LEU A 270 10.64 -9.17 -0.20
C LEU A 270 10.84 -10.68 0.02
N ALA A 271 10.24 -11.53 -0.81
CA ALA A 271 10.41 -12.98 -0.74
C ALA A 271 11.88 -13.40 -0.96
N VAL A 272 12.57 -12.81 -1.95
CA VAL A 272 14.01 -13.05 -2.20
C VAL A 272 14.87 -12.58 -1.02
N ALA A 273 14.56 -11.42 -0.42
CA ALA A 273 15.28 -10.93 0.75
C ALA A 273 15.08 -11.85 1.96
N LEU A 274 13.86 -12.36 2.19
CA LEU A 274 13.57 -13.34 3.22
C LEU A 274 14.34 -14.65 3.00
N LEU A 275 14.36 -15.16 1.77
CA LEU A 275 15.19 -16.30 1.40
C LEU A 275 16.66 -16.06 1.73
N GLY A 276 17.21 -14.90 1.35
CA GLY A 276 18.58 -14.54 1.67
C GLY A 276 18.85 -14.49 3.19
N VAL A 277 17.95 -13.89 3.98
CA VAL A 277 18.10 -13.84 5.44
C VAL A 277 18.07 -15.24 6.04
N VAL A 278 17.10 -16.07 5.66
CA VAL A 278 16.95 -17.43 6.17
C VAL A 278 18.13 -18.30 5.76
N TRP A 279 18.55 -18.26 4.49
CA TRP A 279 19.65 -19.08 3.97
C TRP A 279 20.98 -18.79 4.69
N LEU A 280 21.21 -17.52 5.02
CA LEU A 280 22.44 -17.06 5.68
C LEU A 280 22.40 -17.25 7.21
N ARG A 281 21.22 -17.31 7.83
CA ARG A 281 21.10 -17.37 9.30
C ARG A 281 20.64 -18.72 9.85
N SER A 282 19.92 -19.52 9.07
CA SER A 282 19.33 -20.79 9.51
C SER A 282 19.77 -21.97 8.64
N ARG A 283 19.99 -23.10 9.31
CA ARG A 283 20.23 -24.42 8.70
C ARG A 283 19.03 -25.35 8.85
N ASP A 284 17.98 -24.93 9.56
CA ASP A 284 16.77 -25.73 9.75
C ASP A 284 16.06 -25.95 8.40
N PRO A 285 15.77 -27.20 8.00
CA PRO A 285 15.05 -27.49 6.76
C PRO A 285 13.66 -26.83 6.73
N ILE A 286 12.96 -26.68 7.86
CA ILE A 286 11.63 -26.07 7.89
C ILE A 286 11.72 -24.58 7.54
N ASP A 287 12.64 -23.86 8.17
CA ASP A 287 12.95 -22.46 7.85
C ASP A 287 13.21 -22.27 6.34
N ARG A 288 14.07 -23.11 5.78
CA ARG A 288 14.45 -23.03 4.37
C ARG A 288 13.27 -23.33 3.44
N ALA A 289 12.46 -24.33 3.76
CA ALA A 289 11.25 -24.65 3.00
C ALA A 289 10.26 -23.47 3.00
N LEU A 290 10.03 -22.85 4.17
CA LEU A 290 9.17 -21.68 4.30
C LEU A 290 9.66 -20.48 3.47
N ALA A 291 10.97 -20.30 3.33
CA ALA A 291 11.53 -19.18 2.57
C ALA A 291 11.58 -19.45 1.06
N VAL A 292 11.73 -20.71 0.65
CA VAL A 292 11.73 -21.11 -0.77
C VAL A 292 10.32 -21.09 -1.36
N ALA A 293 9.31 -21.52 -0.60
CA ALA A 293 7.94 -21.66 -1.12
C ALA A 293 7.38 -20.37 -1.77
N PRO A 294 7.45 -19.18 -1.14
CA PRO A 294 6.98 -17.94 -1.78
C PRO A 294 7.74 -17.62 -3.07
N VAL A 295 9.08 -17.79 -3.10
CA VAL A 295 9.89 -17.50 -4.29
C VAL A 295 9.50 -18.41 -5.46
N LEU A 296 9.26 -19.69 -5.19
CA LEU A 296 8.77 -20.63 -6.20
C LEU A 296 7.40 -20.20 -6.74
N MET A 297 6.49 -19.80 -5.85
CA MET A 297 5.17 -19.33 -6.26
C MET A 297 5.23 -18.10 -7.16
N PHE A 298 6.16 -17.16 -6.94
CA PHE A 298 6.39 -16.03 -7.84
C PHE A 298 7.01 -16.44 -9.19
N SER A 299 7.84 -17.47 -9.20
CA SER A 299 8.52 -17.92 -10.42
C SER A 299 7.59 -18.64 -11.40
N LEU A 300 6.51 -19.25 -10.92
CA LEU A 300 5.54 -19.98 -11.74
C LEU A 300 4.76 -19.07 -12.72
N PRO A 301 4.12 -17.96 -12.30
CA PRO A 301 3.49 -17.00 -13.22
C PRO A 301 4.49 -16.39 -14.21
N LEU A 302 5.71 -16.08 -13.75
CA LEU A 302 6.76 -15.53 -14.62
C LEU A 302 7.18 -16.55 -15.71
N ALA A 303 7.38 -17.81 -15.34
CA ALA A 303 7.68 -18.88 -16.29
C ALA A 303 6.53 -19.10 -17.27
N ALA A 304 5.29 -19.04 -16.79
CA ALA A 304 4.08 -19.13 -17.61
C ALA A 304 4.03 -18.02 -18.68
N GLN A 305 4.33 -16.76 -18.32
CA GLN A 305 4.39 -15.64 -19.26
C GLN A 305 5.47 -15.82 -20.35
N LEU A 306 6.61 -16.44 -20.02
CA LEU A 306 7.70 -16.68 -20.97
C LEU A 306 7.39 -17.79 -21.99
N ILE A 307 6.58 -18.78 -21.59
CA ILE A 307 6.21 -19.92 -22.45
C ILE A 307 5.06 -19.56 -23.40
N GLY A 308 4.26 -18.53 -23.06
CA GLY A 308 3.12 -18.07 -23.84
C GLY A 308 1.86 -18.93 -23.62
N PRO A 309 0.68 -18.45 -24.03
CA PRO A 309 -0.58 -19.14 -23.77
C PRO A 309 -0.69 -20.47 -24.54
N GLY A 310 -1.08 -21.52 -23.81
CA GLY A 310 -1.75 -22.73 -24.28
C GLY A 310 -1.13 -23.48 -25.48
N ARG A 311 -0.21 -24.43 -25.21
CA ARG A 311 0.14 -25.47 -26.20
C ARG A 311 0.17 -26.91 -25.65
N THR A 312 0.21 -27.12 -24.33
CA THR A 312 0.28 -28.46 -23.67
C THR A 312 -0.37 -28.50 -22.27
N GLU A 313 -0.55 -29.69 -21.65
CA GLU A 313 -1.00 -29.79 -20.24
C GLU A 313 -0.03 -29.15 -19.25
N ALA A 314 1.27 -29.14 -19.55
CA ALA A 314 2.27 -28.42 -18.76
C ALA A 314 2.03 -26.91 -18.75
N THR A 315 1.54 -26.34 -19.87
CA THR A 315 1.13 -24.92 -19.90
C THR A 315 -0.15 -24.65 -19.11
N ARG A 316 -1.10 -25.60 -19.04
CA ARG A 316 -2.29 -25.46 -18.18
C ARG A 316 -1.90 -25.40 -16.71
N LEU A 317 -0.93 -26.21 -16.26
CA LEU A 317 -0.44 -26.18 -14.88
C LEU A 317 0.21 -24.83 -14.51
N LEU A 318 0.85 -24.21 -15.49
CA LEU A 318 1.46 -22.88 -15.38
C LEU A 318 0.40 -21.76 -15.43
N ASP A 319 -0.69 -21.96 -16.14
CA ASP A 319 -1.87 -21.08 -16.14
C ASP A 319 -2.58 -21.07 -14.77
N ILE A 320 -2.53 -22.16 -13.99
CA ILE A 320 -3.00 -22.18 -12.58
C ILE A 320 -2.26 -21.15 -11.73
N ALA A 321 -0.96 -20.96 -12.00
CA ALA A 321 -0.15 -19.98 -11.29
C ALA A 321 -0.36 -18.57 -11.82
N ASN A 322 -0.64 -18.46 -13.12
CA ASN A 322 -1.01 -17.23 -13.80
C ASN A 322 -2.50 -16.92 -13.59
N PHE A 323 -2.89 -16.51 -12.38
CA PHE A 323 -4.12 -15.74 -12.29
C PHE A 323 -3.81 -14.34 -12.83
N PRO A 324 -4.50 -13.85 -13.88
CA PRO A 324 -4.44 -12.44 -14.20
C PRO A 324 -4.95 -11.74 -12.93
N ALA A 325 -4.06 -11.11 -12.17
CA ALA A 325 -4.47 -9.91 -11.45
C ALA A 325 -5.07 -9.05 -12.56
N GLY A 326 -6.40 -9.02 -12.63
CA GLY A 326 -7.10 -8.65 -13.86
C GLY A 326 -6.42 -7.44 -14.47
N SER A 327 -6.15 -7.50 -15.77
CA SER A 327 -5.82 -6.32 -16.58
C SER A 327 -6.97 -5.33 -16.40
N THR A 328 -6.92 -4.59 -15.30
CA THR A 328 -8.04 -3.86 -14.73
C THR A 328 -8.09 -2.55 -15.47
N GLY A 329 -8.63 -2.66 -16.67
CA GLY A 329 -8.77 -1.57 -17.61
C GLY A 329 -9.87 -1.79 -18.64
N ARG A 330 -10.39 -3.01 -18.85
CA ARG A 330 -11.48 -3.28 -19.81
C ARG A 330 -12.08 -4.70 -19.82
N ASP A 331 -11.47 -5.67 -19.13
CA ASP A 331 -11.98 -7.05 -19.16
C ASP A 331 -13.24 -7.20 -18.31
N ARG A 332 -14.23 -7.92 -18.87
CA ARG A 332 -15.58 -7.98 -18.36
C ARG A 332 -15.57 -8.73 -17.02
N PHE A 333 -16.04 -8.04 -16.00
CA PHE A 333 -16.83 -8.48 -14.84
C PHE A 333 -17.09 -9.99 -14.61
N GLU A 334 -17.36 -10.76 -15.67
CA GLU A 334 -17.85 -12.14 -15.66
C GLU A 334 -16.74 -13.19 -15.55
N GLU A 335 -15.50 -12.90 -15.98
CA GLU A 335 -14.48 -13.93 -16.15
C GLU A 335 -13.89 -14.46 -14.83
N PHE A 336 -13.94 -13.68 -13.74
CA PHE A 336 -13.25 -14.01 -12.48
C PHE A 336 -14.16 -14.10 -11.26
N TRP A 337 -15.47 -13.90 -11.46
CA TRP A 337 -16.47 -13.91 -10.41
C TRP A 337 -16.77 -15.33 -9.93
N ILE A 338 -16.66 -15.58 -8.62
CA ILE A 338 -16.95 -16.91 -8.04
C ILE A 338 -18.43 -17.31 -8.21
N GLY A 339 -19.35 -16.35 -8.26
CA GLY A 339 -20.77 -16.65 -8.49
C GLY A 339 -21.12 -16.97 -9.94
N LEU A 340 -20.15 -16.97 -10.87
CA LEU A 340 -20.34 -17.52 -12.21
C LEU A 340 -20.25 -19.05 -12.09
N ALA A 341 -21.28 -19.78 -12.51
CA ALA A 341 -21.36 -21.23 -12.30
C ALA A 341 -20.12 -21.98 -12.80
N GLY A 342 -19.50 -21.54 -13.91
CA GLY A 342 -18.25 -22.10 -14.42
C GLY A 342 -17.04 -21.91 -13.49
N ASN A 343 -16.91 -20.73 -12.88
CA ASN A 343 -15.83 -20.43 -11.94
C ASN A 343 -16.05 -21.11 -10.59
N ALA A 344 -17.31 -21.19 -10.14
CA ALA A 344 -17.68 -21.83 -8.88
C ALA A 344 -17.28 -23.30 -8.81
N VAL A 345 -17.31 -23.99 -9.96
CA VAL A 345 -16.98 -25.42 -10.07
C VAL A 345 -15.54 -25.67 -10.53
N GLU A 346 -14.78 -24.62 -10.84
CA GLU A 346 -13.41 -24.72 -11.36
C GLU A 346 -12.43 -25.08 -10.23
N PRO A 347 -11.92 -26.34 -10.15
CA PRO A 347 -11.04 -26.74 -9.05
C PRO A 347 -9.73 -25.94 -9.03
N MET A 348 -9.30 -25.44 -10.19
CA MET A 348 -8.05 -24.67 -10.28
C MET A 348 -8.11 -23.34 -9.52
N LEU A 349 -9.27 -22.70 -9.44
CA LEU A 349 -9.47 -21.47 -8.68
C LEU A 349 -9.16 -21.68 -7.19
N TYR A 350 -9.72 -22.73 -6.60
CA TYR A 350 -9.54 -23.05 -5.19
C TYR A 350 -8.12 -23.52 -4.88
N LEU A 351 -7.51 -24.28 -5.79
CA LEU A 351 -6.13 -24.71 -5.64
C LEU A 351 -5.16 -23.52 -5.65
N HIS A 352 -5.35 -22.57 -6.57
CA HIS A 352 -4.57 -21.33 -6.60
C HIS A 352 -4.76 -20.51 -5.31
N PHE A 353 -6.01 -20.35 -4.85
CA PHE A 353 -6.30 -19.66 -3.60
C PHE A 353 -5.60 -20.31 -2.41
N LEU A 354 -5.63 -21.65 -2.33
CA LEU A 354 -4.92 -22.41 -1.31
C LEU A 354 -3.41 -22.18 -1.37
N PHE A 355 -2.82 -22.21 -2.57
CA PHE A 355 -1.39 -21.89 -2.74
C PHE A 355 -1.08 -20.49 -2.24
N CYS A 356 -1.89 -19.48 -2.60
CA CYS A 356 -1.73 -18.11 -2.13
C CYS A 356 -1.83 -17.98 -0.60
N CYS A 357 -2.75 -18.71 0.03
CA CYS A 357 -2.83 -18.81 1.49
C CYS A 357 -1.52 -19.37 2.08
N ILE A 358 -0.98 -20.45 1.51
CA ILE A 358 0.28 -21.07 1.95
C ILE A 358 1.43 -20.07 1.80
N GLY A 359 1.59 -19.44 0.62
CA GLY A 359 2.62 -18.45 0.38
C GLY A 359 2.54 -17.26 1.33
N THR A 360 1.33 -16.77 1.59
CA THR A 360 1.07 -15.70 2.55
C THR A 360 1.49 -16.08 3.97
N LEU A 361 1.16 -17.29 4.41
CA LEU A 361 1.56 -17.82 5.72
C LEU A 361 3.08 -18.01 5.80
N CYS A 362 3.70 -18.51 4.73
CA CYS A 362 5.15 -18.67 4.62
C CYS A 362 5.88 -17.31 4.74
N ILE A 363 5.42 -16.28 4.04
CA ILE A 363 5.96 -14.91 4.18
C ILE A 363 5.77 -14.40 5.60
N GLY A 364 4.57 -14.54 6.17
CA GLY A 364 4.28 -14.12 7.55
C GLY A 364 5.18 -14.80 8.59
N MET A 365 5.37 -16.12 8.48
CA MET A 365 6.27 -16.87 9.36
C MET A 365 7.74 -16.49 9.13
N GLY A 366 8.15 -16.30 7.88
CA GLY A 366 9.49 -15.82 7.52
C GLY A 366 9.78 -14.45 8.14
N LEU A 367 8.83 -13.52 8.07
CA LEU A 367 8.90 -12.21 8.72
C LEU A 367 9.00 -12.30 10.24
N TYR A 368 8.16 -13.14 10.86
CA TYR A 368 8.20 -13.40 12.29
C TYR A 368 9.61 -13.83 12.71
N ARG A 369 10.17 -14.84 12.04
CA ARG A 369 11.50 -15.39 12.38
C ARG A 369 12.63 -14.42 12.07
N ALA A 370 12.58 -13.72 10.93
CA ALA A 370 13.62 -12.79 10.49
C ALA A 370 13.74 -11.54 11.39
N LEU A 371 12.63 -11.07 11.96
CA LEU A 371 12.57 -9.81 12.73
C LEU A 371 12.31 -10.00 14.23
N ALA A 372 12.07 -11.23 14.71
CA ALA A 372 11.76 -11.50 16.13
C ALA A 372 12.79 -10.96 17.13
N THR A 373 14.05 -10.85 16.74
CA THR A 373 15.15 -10.36 17.60
C THR A 373 15.40 -8.86 17.47
N ASP A 374 14.81 -8.16 16.48
CA ASP A 374 14.92 -6.71 16.36
C ASP A 374 13.91 -6.04 17.31
N ALA A 375 14.42 -5.40 18.36
CA ALA A 375 13.61 -4.76 19.39
C ALA A 375 12.65 -3.69 18.85
N ARG A 376 12.90 -3.13 17.66
CA ARG A 376 11.99 -2.14 17.02
C ARG A 376 10.74 -2.78 16.46
N TRP A 377 10.84 -4.01 15.97
CA TRP A 377 9.72 -4.76 15.39
C TRP A 377 9.03 -5.62 16.45
N GLY A 378 9.78 -6.08 17.45
CA GLY A 378 9.29 -7.12 18.34
C GLY A 378 8.93 -8.39 17.55
N ARG A 379 8.21 -9.31 18.20
CA ARG A 379 7.90 -10.60 17.58
C ARG A 379 6.74 -10.53 16.57
N GLY A 380 5.74 -9.69 16.81
CA GLY A 380 4.46 -9.74 16.08
C GLY A 380 4.21 -8.62 15.07
N LEU A 381 4.96 -7.51 15.09
CA LEU A 381 4.60 -6.33 14.28
C LEU A 381 4.75 -6.58 12.78
N ALA A 382 5.83 -7.26 12.35
CA ALA A 382 6.07 -7.49 10.93
C ALA A 382 5.02 -8.41 10.27
N PRO A 383 4.67 -9.58 10.85
CA PRO A 383 3.52 -10.36 10.38
C PRO A 383 2.22 -9.58 10.41
N LEU A 384 2.01 -8.72 11.41
CA LEU A 384 0.80 -7.91 11.51
C LEU A 384 0.72 -6.86 10.38
N LEU A 385 1.82 -6.19 10.04
CA LEU A 385 1.86 -5.29 8.88
C LEU A 385 1.62 -6.04 7.58
N TRP A 386 2.16 -7.25 7.45
CA TRP A 386 1.94 -8.10 6.28
C TRP A 386 0.45 -8.44 6.12
N THR A 387 -0.19 -8.91 7.20
CA THR A 387 -1.64 -9.18 7.19
C THR A 387 -2.46 -7.91 6.97
N ALA A 388 -2.03 -6.77 7.53
CA ALA A 388 -2.72 -5.50 7.35
C ALA A 388 -2.68 -5.02 5.88
N GLY A 389 -1.57 -5.27 5.17
CA GLY A 389 -1.47 -5.02 3.73
C GLY A 389 -2.49 -5.82 2.94
N ILE A 390 -2.58 -7.13 3.19
CA ILE A 390 -3.56 -8.01 2.54
C ILE A 390 -5.00 -7.58 2.89
N CYS A 391 -5.27 -7.32 4.16
CA CYS A 391 -6.60 -6.85 4.60
C CYS A 391 -7.00 -5.50 3.99
N SER A 392 -6.04 -4.61 3.73
CA SER A 392 -6.32 -3.29 3.13
C SER A 392 -6.90 -3.39 1.72
N THR A 393 -6.48 -4.40 0.95
CA THR A 393 -7.08 -4.75 -0.35
C THR A 393 -8.33 -5.60 -0.16
N ALA A 394 -8.28 -6.62 0.70
CA ALA A 394 -9.38 -7.58 0.84
C ALA A 394 -10.68 -6.92 1.32
N MET A 395 -10.61 -5.86 2.13
CA MET A 395 -11.79 -5.12 2.56
C MET A 395 -12.56 -4.47 1.41
N VAL A 396 -11.95 -4.27 0.23
CA VAL A 396 -12.67 -3.78 -0.95
C VAL A 396 -13.76 -4.77 -1.37
N GLY A 397 -13.62 -6.06 -1.03
CA GLY A 397 -14.66 -7.09 -1.23
C GLY A 397 -16.00 -6.75 -0.56
N MET A 398 -15.98 -5.86 0.43
CA MET A 398 -17.17 -5.31 1.12
C MET A 398 -17.85 -4.18 0.35
N SER A 399 -17.42 -3.90 -0.88
CA SER A 399 -18.00 -2.89 -1.76
C SER A 399 -18.32 -3.48 -3.14
N PRO A 400 -19.46 -3.09 -3.77
CA PRO A 400 -19.76 -3.43 -5.16
C PRO A 400 -18.78 -2.78 -6.15
N SER A 401 -17.89 -1.89 -5.69
CA SER A 401 -16.82 -1.31 -6.49
C SER A 401 -15.60 -2.22 -6.66
N LEU A 402 -15.64 -3.45 -6.16
CA LEU A 402 -14.53 -4.41 -6.11
C LEU A 402 -13.68 -4.43 -7.39
N TYR A 403 -14.34 -4.56 -8.53
CA TYR A 403 -13.68 -4.65 -9.85
C TYR A 403 -13.70 -3.33 -10.64
N ALA A 404 -14.41 -2.31 -10.16
CA ALA A 404 -14.49 -0.98 -10.79
C ALA A 404 -13.43 0.00 -10.23
N SER A 405 -12.85 -0.31 -9.08
CA SER A 405 -11.94 0.60 -8.37
C SER A 405 -10.52 0.61 -8.95
N GLY A 406 -10.23 -0.22 -9.95
CA GLY A 406 -8.94 -0.29 -10.63
C GLY A 406 -7.76 -0.65 -9.72
N PRO A 407 -6.52 -0.67 -10.27
CA PRO A 407 -5.33 -1.15 -9.57
C PRO A 407 -4.93 -0.33 -8.32
N ARG A 408 -5.33 0.95 -8.24
CA ARG A 408 -5.02 1.84 -7.09
C ARG A 408 -5.44 1.28 -5.72
N ILE A 409 -6.38 0.34 -5.66
CA ILE A 409 -6.78 -0.31 -4.41
C ILE A 409 -5.64 -1.09 -3.74
N PHE A 410 -4.64 -1.52 -4.51
CA PHE A 410 -3.48 -2.26 -4.04
C PHE A 410 -2.38 -1.36 -3.43
N PHE A 411 -2.53 -0.04 -3.52
CA PHE A 411 -1.50 0.91 -3.12
C PHE A 411 -1.02 0.71 -1.67
N PHE A 412 -1.94 0.51 -0.73
CA PHE A 412 -1.59 0.34 0.68
C PHE A 412 -0.89 -0.99 0.94
N GLN A 413 -1.30 -2.06 0.24
CA GLN A 413 -0.65 -3.37 0.27
C GLN A 413 0.81 -3.25 -0.19
N ASP A 414 1.07 -2.61 -1.32
CA ASP A 414 2.42 -2.45 -1.86
C ASP A 414 3.31 -1.56 -0.97
N MET A 415 2.76 -0.48 -0.40
CA MET A 415 3.49 0.37 0.53
C MET A 415 3.92 -0.37 1.81
N LEU A 416 3.06 -1.24 2.36
CA LEU A 416 3.40 -2.06 3.52
C LEU A 416 4.41 -3.16 3.16
N SER A 417 4.28 -3.79 1.99
CA SER A 417 5.29 -4.71 1.44
C SER A 417 6.65 -4.03 1.29
N LEU A 418 6.69 -2.78 0.82
CA LEU A 418 7.93 -1.99 0.68
C LEU A 418 8.58 -1.70 2.04
N VAL A 419 7.79 -1.35 3.06
CA VAL A 419 8.27 -1.16 4.43
C VAL A 419 8.90 -2.45 4.96
N LEU A 420 8.26 -3.60 4.73
CA LEU A 420 8.76 -4.91 5.14
C LEU A 420 10.02 -5.32 4.37
N LEU A 421 10.09 -5.06 3.07
CA LEU A 421 11.29 -5.27 2.25
C LEU A 421 12.49 -4.50 2.84
N CYS A 422 12.29 -3.21 3.13
CA CYS A 422 13.33 -2.38 3.74
C CYS A 422 13.72 -2.85 5.14
N ALA A 423 12.79 -3.42 5.91
CA ALA A 423 13.06 -3.99 7.23
C ALA A 423 13.92 -5.25 7.16
N VAL A 424 13.53 -6.19 6.28
CA VAL A 424 14.22 -7.46 6.05
C VAL A 424 15.61 -7.23 5.45
N MET A 425 15.77 -6.26 4.55
CA MET A 425 17.06 -5.95 3.94
C MET A 425 18.16 -5.63 4.98
N VAL A 426 17.80 -4.98 6.10
CA VAL A 426 18.75 -4.69 7.18
C VAL A 426 19.20 -5.96 7.90
N GLN A 427 18.41 -7.03 7.85
CA GLN A 427 18.74 -8.32 8.46
C GLN A 427 19.75 -9.13 7.63
N LEU A 428 19.97 -8.81 6.35
CA LEU A 428 21.00 -9.49 5.56
C LEU A 428 22.40 -9.20 6.14
N PRO A 429 23.21 -10.21 6.54
CA PRO A 429 24.47 -9.99 7.26
C PRO A 429 25.55 -9.36 6.38
N HIS A 430 25.63 -9.75 5.10
CA HIS A 430 26.66 -9.29 4.18
C HIS A 430 26.22 -8.03 3.43
N ARG A 431 27.10 -7.02 3.40
CA ARG A 431 26.86 -5.75 2.69
C ARG A 431 26.70 -5.97 1.18
N ASP A 432 27.45 -6.91 0.61
CA ASP A 432 27.44 -7.17 -0.84
C ASP A 432 26.10 -7.76 -1.29
N VAL A 433 25.46 -8.59 -0.45
CA VAL A 433 24.12 -9.12 -0.72
C VAL A 433 23.07 -8.00 -0.72
N ARG A 434 23.21 -6.99 0.17
CA ARG A 434 22.34 -5.81 0.16
C ARG A 434 22.55 -4.96 -1.08
N TRP A 435 23.80 -4.83 -1.56
CA TRP A 435 24.10 -4.15 -2.82
C TRP A 435 23.51 -4.90 -4.00
N LEU A 436 23.66 -6.23 -4.06
CA LEU A 436 23.09 -7.05 -5.10
C LEU A 436 21.57 -6.84 -5.19
N LEU A 437 20.86 -6.90 -4.05
CA LEU A 437 19.42 -6.66 -4.00
C LEU A 437 19.03 -5.25 -4.48
N LEU A 438 19.84 -4.23 -4.18
CA LEU A 438 19.60 -2.87 -4.66
C LEU A 438 19.88 -2.76 -6.17
N LEU A 439 20.96 -3.36 -6.66
CA LEU A 439 21.32 -3.35 -8.08
C LEU A 439 20.31 -4.12 -8.93
N THR A 440 19.65 -5.15 -8.39
CA THR A 440 18.53 -5.82 -9.08
C THR A 440 17.27 -4.96 -9.09
N ALA A 441 17.04 -4.14 -8.04
CA ALA A 441 15.89 -3.24 -7.96
C ALA A 441 16.01 -2.02 -8.89
N LEU A 442 17.21 -1.47 -9.09
CA LEU A 442 17.39 -0.20 -9.83
C LEU A 442 16.90 -0.24 -11.30
N PRO A 443 17.15 -1.28 -12.11
CA PRO A 443 16.60 -1.36 -13.47
C PRO A 443 15.07 -1.38 -13.49
N LEU A 444 14.45 -2.12 -12.57
CA LEU A 444 13.00 -2.20 -12.42
C LEU A 444 12.42 -0.84 -12.01
N ALA A 445 13.07 -0.16 -11.05
CA ALA A 445 12.73 1.21 -10.68
C ALA A 445 12.85 2.18 -11.88
N GLY A 446 13.84 1.98 -12.76
CA GLY A 446 13.98 2.74 -14.00
C GLY A 446 12.80 2.57 -14.97
N VAL A 447 12.20 1.38 -15.04
CA VAL A 447 10.94 1.14 -15.78
C VAL A 447 9.80 1.93 -15.13
N GLY A 448 9.67 1.87 -13.81
CA GLY A 448 8.65 2.63 -13.08
C GLY A 448 8.77 4.14 -13.24
N ILE A 449 9.99 4.68 -13.29
CA ILE A 449 10.23 6.12 -13.57
C ILE A 449 9.75 6.48 -14.97
N ARG A 450 10.11 5.70 -16.00
CA ARG A 450 9.65 5.92 -17.39
C ARG A 450 8.12 5.88 -17.47
N ALA A 451 7.51 4.91 -16.82
CA ALA A 451 6.06 4.85 -16.71
C ALA A 451 5.51 6.09 -15.99
N ALA A 452 6.09 6.55 -14.88
CA ALA A 452 5.60 7.74 -14.17
C ALA A 452 5.57 9.00 -15.05
N ILE A 453 6.54 9.19 -15.95
CA ILE A 453 6.60 10.31 -16.90
C ILE A 453 5.77 10.11 -18.18
N GLY A 454 5.06 8.99 -18.31
CA GLY A 454 4.22 8.71 -19.49
C GLY A 454 4.99 8.19 -20.71
N MET A 455 6.25 7.77 -20.53
CA MET A 455 7.04 7.12 -21.58
C MET A 455 6.84 5.60 -21.46
N SER A 456 6.13 5.00 -22.41
CA SER A 456 5.98 3.54 -22.55
C SER A 456 7.19 2.94 -23.26
#